data_AF-A0A5K7YKN3-F1
#
_entry.id   AF-A0A5K7YKN3-F1
#
_cell.length_a   1.000
_cell.length_b   1.000
_cell.length_c   1.000
_cell.angle_alpha   90.00
_cell.angle_beta   90.00
_cell.angle_gamma   90.00
#
_symmetry.space_group_name_H-M   'P 1'
#
loop_
_entity.id
_entity.type
_entity.pdbx_description
1 polymer ?
#
loop_
_entity_poly.entity_id
_entity_poly.type
_entity_poly.pdbx_seq_one_letter_code
_entity_poly.pdbx_strand_id
1 'polypeptide(L)'
;MRKTTFCLLVIAVAAVCGCSGHPAGNTAGVAVLFADDPHVFDPAVLYRGTVVGRLLSRQWGNGVTRLYIAPETPYADLIATNMAIVVKAGRMHLVTLGGVGEPVPADAGICGFVNTFSYRWFKFKHLINSVTMAANRRAMRLQHRSGLAG
;
A
#
# COMPACT_ATOMS: atom_id res chain seq x y z
N MET A 1 -2.97 35.83 -58.78
CA MET A 1 -3.15 34.35 -58.76
C MET A 1 -1.89 33.70 -58.20
N ARG A 2 -2.05 32.58 -57.45
CA ARG A 2 -1.03 31.81 -56.68
C ARG A 2 -0.65 32.46 -55.34
N LYS A 3 -1.34 32.19 -54.23
CA LYS A 3 -1.59 30.95 -53.44
C LYS A 3 -0.32 30.36 -52.78
N THR A 4 -0.41 30.31 -51.46
CA THR A 4 0.11 29.31 -50.51
C THR A 4 1.60 29.27 -50.22
N THR A 5 1.98 29.84 -49.09
CA THR A 5 2.97 29.24 -48.17
C THR A 5 2.71 29.73 -46.74
N PHE A 6 1.59 29.25 -46.20
CA PHE A 6 1.28 29.22 -44.77
C PHE A 6 1.46 27.75 -44.34
N CYS A 7 1.86 27.50 -43.10
CA CYS A 7 2.12 26.20 -42.49
C CYS A 7 3.53 25.63 -42.69
N LEU A 8 4.43 25.92 -41.75
CA LEU A 8 5.31 24.92 -41.10
C LEU A 8 6.18 25.58 -40.02
N LEU A 9 5.55 26.11 -38.96
CA LEU A 9 6.29 26.59 -37.78
C LEU A 9 5.46 26.48 -36.48
N VAL A 10 4.82 25.34 -36.19
CA VAL A 10 4.12 25.12 -34.90
C VAL A 10 4.19 23.65 -34.42
N ILE A 11 5.27 22.90 -34.69
CA ILE A 11 5.41 21.52 -34.16
C ILE A 11 6.79 21.26 -33.55
N ALA A 12 7.22 22.13 -32.63
CA ALA A 12 8.49 21.91 -31.92
C ALA A 12 8.51 22.32 -30.43
N VAL A 13 7.34 22.57 -29.80
CA VAL A 13 7.29 23.00 -28.38
C VAL A 13 6.40 22.11 -27.49
N ALA A 14 5.80 21.04 -28.02
CA ALA A 14 4.89 20.19 -27.24
C ALA A 14 5.51 18.89 -26.67
N ALA A 15 6.85 18.81 -26.55
CA ALA A 15 7.53 17.59 -26.08
C ALA A 15 8.25 17.75 -24.72
N VAL A 16 7.85 18.72 -23.89
CA VAL A 16 8.37 18.86 -22.52
C VAL A 16 7.23 18.95 -21.50
N CYS A 17 6.26 18.05 -21.62
CA CYS A 17 5.28 17.76 -20.57
C CYS A 17 5.10 16.25 -20.53
N GLY A 18 6.02 15.55 -19.86
CA GLY A 18 6.02 14.10 -19.82
C GLY A 18 6.76 13.59 -18.60
N CYS A 19 6.04 13.56 -17.48
CA CYS A 19 6.37 12.90 -16.22
C CYS A 19 7.59 13.48 -15.49
N SER A 20 7.28 14.39 -14.56
CA SER A 20 8.04 14.54 -13.32
C SER A 20 8.29 13.16 -12.73
N GLY A 21 9.46 12.59 -13.00
CA GLY A 21 9.99 11.49 -12.21
C GLY A 21 10.00 11.97 -10.78
N HIS A 22 9.11 11.41 -9.96
CA HIS A 22 9.21 11.57 -8.52
C HIS A 22 10.64 11.17 -8.16
N PRO A 23 11.43 12.04 -7.51
CA PRO A 23 12.72 11.61 -7.03
C PRO A 23 12.48 10.42 -6.12
N ALA A 24 13.07 9.28 -6.48
CA ALA A 24 13.19 8.09 -5.66
C ALA A 24 14.09 8.42 -4.46
N GLY A 25 13.62 9.32 -3.60
CA GLY A 25 14.12 9.58 -2.27
C GLY A 25 13.64 8.42 -1.41
N ASN A 26 14.54 7.47 -1.24
CA ASN A 26 14.38 6.16 -0.61
C ASN A 26 13.95 6.26 0.86
N THR A 27 12.69 6.62 1.11
CA THR A 27 11.95 6.22 2.31
C THR A 27 10.89 5.24 1.80
N ALA A 28 11.33 4.05 1.38
CA ALA A 28 10.45 3.04 0.79
C ALA A 28 9.44 2.57 1.84
N GLY A 29 8.33 3.29 1.94
CA GLY A 29 7.21 2.91 2.79
C GLY A 29 6.56 1.66 2.22
N VAL A 30 6.12 0.76 3.09
CA VAL A 30 5.36 -0.42 2.68
C VAL A 30 3.90 -0.04 2.51
N ALA A 31 3.32 -0.45 1.39
CA ALA A 31 1.89 -0.23 1.14
C ALA A 31 1.04 -1.20 1.97
N VAL A 32 -0.03 -0.69 2.56
CA VAL A 32 -1.03 -1.45 3.30
C VAL A 32 -2.38 -1.22 2.65
N LEU A 33 -3.03 -2.30 2.24
CA LEU A 33 -4.22 -2.23 1.39
C LEU A 33 -5.48 -2.64 2.16
N PHE A 34 -6.45 -1.74 2.21
CA PHE A 34 -7.74 -1.94 2.85
C PHE A 34 -8.87 -1.93 1.82
N ALA A 35 -9.86 -2.77 2.04
CA ALA A 35 -11.05 -2.82 1.18
C ALA A 35 -11.98 -1.61 1.36
N ASP A 36 -11.85 -0.86 2.46
CA ASP A 36 -12.69 0.28 2.85
C ASP A 36 -11.82 1.32 3.58
N ASP A 37 -12.41 2.42 4.04
CA ASP A 37 -11.72 3.38 4.93
C ASP A 37 -11.43 2.73 6.30
N PRO A 38 -10.16 2.66 6.73
CA PRO A 38 -9.81 2.09 8.02
C PRO A 38 -10.01 3.04 9.23
N HIS A 39 -10.42 4.29 9.02
CA HIS A 39 -10.62 5.31 10.06
C HIS A 39 -9.42 5.45 11.03
N VAL A 40 -8.21 5.48 10.47
CA VAL A 40 -6.97 5.71 11.21
C VAL A 40 -6.84 7.20 11.54
N PHE A 41 -6.65 7.52 12.82
CA PHE A 41 -6.40 8.90 13.28
C PHE A 41 -5.06 9.05 14.00
N ASP A 42 -4.49 7.97 14.50
CA ASP A 42 -3.15 7.94 15.07
C ASP A 42 -2.16 7.43 13.99
N PRO A 43 -1.12 8.21 13.64
CA PRO A 43 -0.18 7.80 12.61
C PRO A 43 0.75 6.66 13.07
N ALA A 44 0.81 6.32 14.36
CA ALA A 44 1.70 5.28 14.86
C ALA A 44 1.30 3.87 14.37
N VAL A 45 2.32 3.09 13.98
CA VAL A 45 2.20 1.65 13.74
C VAL A 45 2.74 0.93 14.96
N LEU A 46 1.90 0.11 15.60
CA LEU A 46 2.28 -0.62 16.80
C LEU A 46 2.49 -2.11 16.51
N TYR A 47 3.54 -2.68 17.07
CA TYR A 47 3.74 -4.12 17.14
C TYR A 47 3.93 -4.54 18.59
N ARG A 48 3.06 -5.42 19.09
CA ARG A 48 3.09 -5.90 20.49
C ARG A 48 3.13 -4.79 21.56
N GLY A 49 2.53 -3.63 21.27
CA GLY A 49 2.47 -2.48 22.18
C GLY A 49 3.59 -1.46 21.99
N THR A 50 4.63 -1.79 21.21
CA THR A 50 5.73 -0.89 20.87
C THR A 50 5.45 -0.17 19.56
N VAL A 51 5.78 1.13 19.47
CA VAL A 51 5.75 1.86 18.19
C VAL A 51 6.92 1.36 17.34
N VAL A 52 6.61 0.92 16.13
CA VAL A 52 7.59 0.35 15.19
C VAL A 52 7.64 1.08 13.85
N GLY A 53 6.83 2.11 13.68
CA GLY A 53 6.72 2.84 12.43
C GLY A 53 5.63 3.90 12.48
N ARG A 54 5.45 4.57 11.34
CA ARG A 54 4.47 5.64 11.18
C ARG A 54 3.80 5.62 9.81
N LEU A 55 2.59 6.17 9.74
CA LEU A 55 1.90 6.51 8.51
C LEU A 55 2.62 7.66 7.80
N LEU A 56 2.93 7.47 6.52
CA LEU A 56 3.49 8.51 5.65
C LEU A 56 2.41 9.19 4.82
N SER A 57 1.56 8.40 4.17
CA SER A 57 0.55 8.92 3.27
C SER A 57 -0.64 7.98 3.15
N ARG A 58 -1.74 8.55 2.66
CA ARG A 58 -3.02 7.86 2.47
C ARG A 58 -3.55 8.20 1.08
N GLN A 59 -3.93 7.17 0.34
CA GLN A 59 -4.55 7.28 -0.97
C GLN A 59 -5.86 6.48 -0.96
N TRP A 60 -6.86 6.98 -1.66
CA TRP A 60 -8.13 6.29 -1.84
C TRP A 60 -8.52 6.33 -3.31
N GLY A 61 -8.87 5.17 -3.85
CA GLY A 61 -9.27 5.03 -5.24
C GLY A 61 -9.98 3.69 -5.45
N ASN A 62 -11.03 3.68 -6.27
CA ASN A 62 -11.77 2.48 -6.66
C ASN A 62 -12.21 1.62 -5.46
N GLY A 63 -12.66 2.27 -4.38
CA GLY A 63 -13.07 1.59 -3.15
C GLY A 63 -11.92 0.82 -2.48
N VAL A 64 -10.67 1.26 -2.62
CA VAL A 64 -9.51 0.69 -1.92
C VAL A 64 -8.78 1.84 -1.24
N THR A 65 -8.47 1.68 0.04
CA THR A 65 -7.59 2.60 0.75
C THR A 65 -6.19 2.02 0.78
N ARG A 66 -5.22 2.75 0.26
CA ARG A 66 -3.79 2.43 0.35
C ARG A 66 -3.14 3.36 1.36
N LEU A 67 -2.54 2.79 2.39
CA LEU A 67 -1.74 3.51 3.38
C LEU A 67 -0.26 3.17 3.16
N TYR A 68 0.61 4.16 3.05
CA TYR A 68 2.06 3.94 3.04
C TYR A 68 2.60 4.11 4.44
N ILE A 69 3.25 3.08 4.98
CA ILE A 69 3.86 3.10 6.31
C ILE A 69 5.37 3.00 6.21
N ALA A 70 6.11 3.75 7.02
CA ALA A 70 7.54 3.58 7.17
C ALA A 70 7.82 2.88 8.51
N PRO A 71 8.42 1.67 8.52
CA PRO A 71 9.01 1.14 9.73
C PRO A 71 10.20 1.99 10.17
N GLU A 72 10.41 2.11 11.48
CA GLU A 72 11.64 2.72 12.01
C GLU A 72 12.83 1.78 11.78
N THR A 73 14.05 2.33 11.71
CA THR A 73 15.28 1.60 11.35
C THR A 73 15.52 0.28 12.12
N PRO A 74 15.28 0.16 13.45
CA PRO A 74 15.45 -1.13 14.13
C PRO A 74 14.37 -2.17 13.79
N TYR A 75 13.32 -1.78 13.07
CA TYR A 75 12.16 -2.61 12.74
C TYR A 75 11.95 -2.76 11.23
N ALA A 76 12.90 -2.35 10.39
CA ALA A 76 12.78 -2.47 8.93
C ALA A 76 12.51 -3.92 8.48
N ASP A 77 13.20 -4.88 9.10
CA ASP A 77 13.08 -6.32 8.79
C ASP A 77 11.82 -6.97 9.38
N LEU A 78 11.05 -6.24 10.18
CA LEU A 78 9.81 -6.75 10.78
C LEU A 78 8.70 -6.92 9.75
N ILE A 79 8.74 -6.14 8.66
CA ILE A 79 7.70 -6.14 7.65
C ILE A 79 7.96 -7.25 6.63
N ALA A 80 7.20 -8.33 6.77
CA ALA A 80 7.28 -9.51 5.93
C ALA A 80 5.91 -9.91 5.38
N THR A 81 5.89 -10.83 4.42
CA THR A 81 4.68 -11.32 3.73
C THR A 81 3.70 -12.05 4.67
N ASN A 82 4.15 -12.52 5.83
CA ASN A 82 3.28 -13.12 6.86
C ASN A 82 2.66 -12.09 7.82
N MET A 83 2.85 -10.79 7.56
CA MET A 83 2.33 -9.71 8.39
C MET A 83 1.07 -9.08 7.77
N ALA A 84 0.26 -8.48 8.64
CA ALA A 84 -0.90 -7.69 8.27
C ALA A 84 -1.06 -6.51 9.22
N ILE A 85 -1.81 -5.49 8.80
CA ILE A 85 -2.23 -4.41 9.69
C ILE A 85 -3.70 -4.62 10.08
N VAL A 86 -4.00 -4.46 11.36
CA VAL A 86 -5.35 -4.43 11.91
C VAL A 86 -5.55 -3.09 12.59
N VAL A 87 -6.62 -2.39 12.24
CA VAL A 87 -6.96 -1.16 12.97
C VAL A 87 -7.72 -1.51 14.24
N LYS A 88 -7.29 -0.94 15.37
CA LYS A 88 -7.94 -1.08 16.67
C LYS A 88 -7.99 0.29 17.33
N ALA A 89 -9.19 0.77 17.62
CA ALA A 89 -9.39 2.11 18.20
C ALA A 89 -8.60 3.21 17.45
N GLY A 90 -8.69 3.19 16.11
CA GLY A 90 -8.04 4.14 15.19
C GLY A 90 -6.51 4.10 15.11
N ARG A 91 -5.88 3.10 15.75
CA ARG A 91 -4.44 2.83 15.69
C ARG A 91 -4.15 1.64 14.79
N MET A 92 -3.05 1.70 14.05
CA MET A 92 -2.59 0.60 13.21
C MET A 92 -1.78 -0.39 14.04
N HIS A 93 -2.22 -1.64 14.09
CA HIS A 93 -1.50 -2.71 14.75
C HIS A 93 -0.97 -3.71 13.73
N LEU A 94 0.35 -3.87 13.70
CA LEU A 94 1.01 -4.93 12.98
C LEU A 94 0.79 -6.25 13.69
N VAL A 95 0.34 -7.26 12.95
CA VAL A 95 0.03 -8.60 13.47
C VAL A 95 0.59 -9.68 12.55
N THR A 96 0.96 -10.81 13.14
CA THR A 96 1.41 -11.98 12.39
C THR A 96 0.21 -12.87 12.00
N LEU A 97 0.17 -13.29 10.73
CA LEU A 97 -0.84 -14.19 10.20
C LEU A 97 -0.56 -15.65 10.58
N GLY A 98 0.72 -16.00 10.70
CA GLY A 98 1.24 -17.33 11.01
C GLY A 98 2.30 -17.76 9.99
N GLY A 99 3.11 -18.76 10.36
CA GLY A 99 4.19 -19.28 9.51
C GLY A 99 5.37 -18.33 9.34
N VAL A 100 6.32 -18.74 8.49
CA VAL A 100 7.50 -17.95 8.12
C VAL A 100 7.10 -16.95 7.02
N GLY A 101 7.55 -15.71 7.14
CA GLY A 101 7.36 -14.67 6.14
C GLY A 101 8.67 -14.39 5.40
N GLU A 102 8.53 -13.90 4.17
CA GLU A 102 9.64 -13.40 3.36
C GLU A 102 9.58 -11.86 3.33
N PRO A 103 10.68 -11.16 3.02
CA PRO A 103 10.66 -9.72 2.80
C PRO A 103 9.60 -9.33 1.76
N VAL A 104 8.90 -8.22 2.00
CA VAL A 104 7.88 -7.72 1.05
C VAL A 104 8.60 -7.13 -0.17
N PRO A 105 8.28 -7.56 -1.41
CA PRO A 105 8.87 -6.98 -2.61
C PRO A 105 8.61 -5.48 -2.72
N ALA A 106 9.49 -4.75 -3.42
CA ALA A 106 9.21 -3.38 -3.84
C ALA A 106 7.86 -3.36 -4.58
N ASP A 107 7.02 -2.38 -4.26
CA ASP A 107 5.68 -2.17 -4.83
C ASP A 107 4.58 -3.19 -4.42
N ALA A 108 4.94 -4.24 -3.67
CA ALA A 108 3.97 -5.14 -3.08
C ALA A 108 3.35 -4.54 -1.80
N GLY A 109 2.05 -4.72 -1.64
CA GLY A 109 1.32 -4.32 -0.43
C GLY A 109 1.06 -5.49 0.51
N ILE A 110 1.00 -5.20 1.80
CA ILE A 110 0.47 -6.14 2.81
C ILE A 110 -1.02 -5.90 3.04
N CYS A 111 -1.71 -6.94 3.51
CA CYS A 111 -3.15 -6.87 3.73
C CYS A 111 -3.49 -6.05 4.99
N GLY A 112 -4.45 -5.14 4.85
CA GLY A 112 -5.06 -4.38 5.94
C GLY A 112 -6.45 -4.88 6.31
N PHE A 113 -6.79 -4.75 7.59
CA PHE A 113 -8.10 -5.05 8.16
C PHE A 113 -8.60 -3.85 8.96
N VAL A 114 -9.80 -3.38 8.66
CA VAL A 114 -10.39 -2.17 9.27
C VAL A 114 -10.75 -2.37 10.76
N ASN A 115 -10.84 -3.62 11.21
CA ASN A 115 -11.10 -3.94 12.62
C ASN A 115 -10.65 -5.38 12.97
N THR A 116 -10.56 -5.66 14.28
CA THR A 116 -10.18 -6.99 14.80
C THR A 116 -11.16 -8.10 14.38
N PHE A 117 -12.44 -7.79 14.22
CA PHE A 117 -13.44 -8.78 13.82
C PHE A 117 -13.18 -9.29 12.39
N SER A 118 -12.99 -8.40 11.43
CA SER A 118 -12.70 -8.73 10.03
C SER A 118 -11.41 -9.54 9.87
N TYR A 119 -10.39 -9.24 10.70
CA TYR A 119 -9.17 -10.02 10.79
C TYR A 119 -9.41 -11.44 11.31
N ARG A 120 -10.11 -11.58 12.44
CA ARG A 120 -10.42 -12.89 13.03
C ARG A 120 -11.27 -13.74 12.10
N TRP A 121 -12.28 -13.14 11.49
CA TRP A 121 -13.14 -13.80 10.51
C TRP A 121 -12.36 -14.27 9.28
N PHE A 122 -11.42 -13.46 8.79
CA PHE A 122 -10.53 -13.85 7.72
C PHE A 122 -9.65 -15.05 8.11
N LYS A 123 -9.03 -15.03 9.29
CA LYS A 123 -8.26 -16.18 9.78
C LYS A 123 -9.14 -17.44 9.85
N PHE A 124 -10.33 -17.31 10.41
CA PHE A 124 -11.28 -18.42 10.54
C PHE A 124 -11.61 -19.05 9.18
N LYS A 125 -11.95 -18.23 8.17
CA LYS A 125 -12.23 -18.69 6.80
C LYS A 125 -11.07 -19.37 6.10
N HIS A 126 -9.85 -19.10 6.56
CA HIS A 126 -8.63 -19.64 5.96
C HIS A 126 -7.88 -20.58 6.90
N LEU A 127 -8.50 -21.12 7.96
CA LEU A 127 -7.83 -22.04 8.89
C LEU A 127 -7.26 -23.29 8.20
N ILE A 128 -7.97 -23.82 7.20
CA ILE A 128 -7.58 -25.03 6.45
C ILE A 128 -6.48 -24.72 5.42
N ASN A 129 -6.36 -23.45 5.00
CA ASN A 129 -5.41 -23.00 3.99
C ASN A 129 -4.27 -22.20 4.63
N SER A 130 -3.21 -21.89 3.89
CA SER A 130 -2.24 -20.90 4.38
C SER A 130 -2.90 -19.52 4.43
N VAL A 131 -3.14 -19.02 5.64
CA VAL A 131 -3.67 -17.67 5.92
C VAL A 131 -2.79 -16.60 5.26
N THR A 132 -1.47 -16.80 5.29
CA THR A 132 -0.48 -15.91 4.66
C THR A 132 -0.66 -15.83 3.15
N MET A 133 -0.76 -16.98 2.46
CA MET A 133 -1.03 -16.99 1.02
C MET A 133 -2.38 -16.35 0.67
N ALA A 134 -3.41 -16.58 1.49
CA ALA A 134 -4.72 -15.95 1.29
C ALA A 134 -4.65 -14.42 1.45
N ALA A 135 -3.85 -13.92 2.39
CA ALA A 135 -3.69 -12.50 2.63
C ALA A 135 -2.91 -11.83 1.50
N ASN A 136 -1.83 -12.44 1.02
CA ASN A 136 -1.08 -11.95 -0.14
C ASN A 136 -1.95 -11.88 -1.39
N ARG A 137 -2.72 -12.93 -1.69
CA ARG A 137 -3.69 -12.91 -2.79
C ARG A 137 -4.77 -11.84 -2.61
N ARG A 138 -5.19 -11.57 -1.39
CA ARG A 138 -6.13 -10.48 -1.11
C ARG A 138 -5.49 -9.12 -1.35
N ALA A 139 -4.27 -8.90 -0.86
CA ALA A 139 -3.53 -7.66 -1.09
C ALA A 139 -3.30 -7.41 -2.59
N MET A 140 -2.85 -8.42 -3.34
CA MET A 140 -2.71 -8.34 -4.80
C MET A 140 -4.03 -7.98 -5.51
N ARG A 141 -5.15 -8.59 -5.11
CA ARG A 141 -6.47 -8.24 -5.65
C ARG A 141 -6.88 -6.81 -5.35
N LEU A 142 -6.62 -6.33 -4.12
CA LEU A 142 -6.89 -4.94 -3.74
C LEU A 142 -5.98 -3.97 -4.50
N GLN A 143 -4.72 -4.32 -4.69
CA GLN A 143 -3.76 -3.54 -5.47
C GLN A 143 -4.27 -3.37 -6.90
N HIS A 144 -4.62 -4.49 -7.56
CA HIS A 144 -5.17 -4.47 -8.91
C HIS A 144 -6.49 -3.68 -8.99
N ARG A 145 -7.38 -3.83 -7.99
CA ARG A 145 -8.65 -3.08 -7.95
C ARG A 145 -8.44 -1.58 -7.76
N SER A 146 -7.43 -1.18 -7.00
CA SER A 146 -7.22 0.23 -6.67
C SER A 146 -6.98 1.10 -7.90
N GLY A 147 -6.43 0.55 -8.98
CA GLY A 147 -6.02 1.32 -10.17
C GLY A 147 -4.97 2.39 -9.87
N LEU A 148 -4.44 2.41 -8.64
CA LEU A 148 -3.35 3.29 -8.21
C LEU A 148 -2.06 2.63 -8.70
N ALA A 149 -1.25 3.37 -9.47
CA ALA A 149 0.04 2.88 -9.96
C ALA A 149 0.89 2.31 -8.81
N GLY A 150 1.61 1.23 -9.09
CA GLY A 150 2.61 0.65 -8.18
C GLY A 150 3.64 1.70 -7.79
#